data_AF-A0A6A4WLC0-F1
#
_entry.id   AF-A0A6A4WLC0-F1
#
_cell.length_a   1.000
_cell.length_b   1.000
_cell.length_c   1.000
_cell.angle_alpha   90.00
_cell.angle_beta   90.00
_cell.angle_gamma   90.00
#
_symmetry.space_group_name_H-M   'P 1'
#
loop_
_entity.id
_entity.type
_entity.pdbx_description
1 polymer ?
#
loop_
_entity_poly.entity_id
_entity_poly.type
_entity_poly.pdbx_seq_one_letter_code
_entity_poly.pdbx_strand_id
1 'polypeptide(L)'
;MLDKHAVWLLESVPVAILAPPAPGQDDPMDGRGRPSQMPAAFTLVSSPTRRRNVSQLLDQGFTGEQLAYAAQMTLRKEGRKTEADIIKKVIAADGPDPTVVQASYRGPPPSLPKTLTADKALVLLFNTNMTRAAYQEVRETSKDHVADIFPPYNFVLDAKKRCHPAGVVVDDRGASVPVCFIFEKESKELTTATYVQLQQEVESLTPSVVQLTNDVTISVRHEMTLTMIDGKVHNAIQGIRSQQVCSICRAKPTEMNNIDGVLARPIAGDRTQHGISTLHCWIRSMEMFLHIAYRLPFCEWQARGEEKQRIVKEQKQRIQTEFHQRLGLLIDQPLPGGAGTTNDGNSARRFFLEHETSADILGLDSTLIRRFSYLLRATSSNFHLDEERFGVYAVETARMLWACTCILTRVSMMK
;
A
#
# COMPACT_ATOMS: atom_id res chain seq x y z
N MET A 1 17.28 9.67 19.01
CA MET A 1 18.17 9.05 18.01
C MET A 1 19.66 9.26 18.30
N LEU A 2 20.04 9.68 19.52
CA LEU A 2 21.45 9.90 19.90
C LEU A 2 22.02 8.83 20.86
N ASP A 3 21.24 7.81 21.22
CA ASP A 3 21.68 6.75 22.15
C ASP A 3 22.36 5.55 21.47
N LYS A 4 22.43 5.50 20.14
CA LYS A 4 22.97 4.34 19.40
C LYS A 4 24.48 4.29 19.26
N HIS A 5 25.23 5.28 19.74
CA HIS A 5 26.68 5.36 19.52
C HIS A 5 27.51 5.61 20.79
N ALA A 6 26.91 5.56 21.99
CA ALA A 6 27.63 5.80 23.25
C ALA A 6 28.70 4.74 23.57
N VAL A 7 28.58 3.53 23.03
CA VAL A 7 29.46 2.39 23.33
C VAL A 7 30.86 2.56 22.77
N TRP A 8 31.05 3.35 21.70
CA TRP A 8 32.37 3.52 21.07
C TRP A 8 33.29 4.51 21.80
N LEU A 9 32.76 5.29 22.75
CA LEU A 9 33.52 6.30 23.49
C LEU A 9 34.19 5.76 24.78
N LEU A 10 33.96 4.49 25.14
CA LEU A 10 34.42 3.91 26.41
C LEU A 10 35.43 2.76 26.26
N GLU A 11 35.81 2.38 25.03
CA GLU A 11 36.85 1.34 24.84
C GLU A 11 38.25 1.95 24.91
N SER A 12 39.01 1.58 25.94
CA SER A 12 40.44 1.86 26.05
C SER A 12 41.23 0.75 25.36
N VAL A 13 42.05 1.12 24.37
CA VAL A 13 42.91 0.19 23.63
C VAL A 13 44.26 0.08 24.35
N PRO A 14 44.69 -1.12 24.79
CA PRO A 14 45.97 -1.28 25.48
C PRO A 14 47.14 -1.27 24.48
N VAL A 15 48.15 -0.46 24.77
CA VAL A 15 49.45 -0.46 24.06
C VAL A 15 50.43 -1.30 24.87
N ALA A 16 50.91 -2.40 24.31
CA ALA A 16 51.91 -3.25 24.96
C ALA A 16 53.29 -2.58 24.94
N ILE A 17 53.83 -2.30 26.14
CA ILE A 17 55.23 -1.90 26.32
C ILE A 17 56.04 -3.19 26.54
N LEU A 18 56.96 -3.51 25.63
CA LEU A 18 57.87 -4.64 25.78
C LEU A 18 59.00 -4.31 26.77
N ALA A 19 59.23 -5.23 27.71
CA ALA A 19 60.28 -5.15 28.74
C ALA A 19 61.70 -5.29 28.14
N PRO A 20 62.73 -4.73 28.80
CA PRO A 20 64.10 -4.81 28.31
C PRO A 20 64.73 -6.19 28.57
N PRO A 21 65.56 -6.73 27.65
CA PRO A 21 66.31 -7.95 27.88
C PRO A 21 67.56 -7.73 28.75
N ALA A 22 67.92 -8.77 29.51
CA ALA A 22 69.04 -8.87 30.45
C ALA A 22 70.42 -9.00 29.74
N PRO A 23 71.56 -8.76 30.44
CA PRO A 23 72.87 -8.58 29.82
C PRO A 23 73.51 -9.90 29.37
N GLY A 24 74.18 -9.85 28.22
CA GLY A 24 74.89 -10.99 27.63
C GLY A 24 76.33 -11.16 28.14
N GLN A 25 76.86 -12.38 27.97
CA GLN A 25 78.28 -12.71 28.01
C GLN A 25 78.70 -13.29 26.64
N ASP A 26 79.52 -12.48 25.97
CA ASP A 26 80.77 -12.70 25.23
C ASP A 26 80.99 -13.78 24.14
N ASP A 27 81.69 -13.26 23.13
CA ASP A 27 82.66 -13.83 22.18
C ASP A 27 82.20 -14.41 20.81
N PRO A 28 83.03 -14.31 19.75
CA PRO A 28 84.06 -13.32 19.42
C PRO A 28 83.93 -12.74 17.98
N MET A 29 84.70 -11.68 17.75
CA MET A 29 84.80 -10.85 16.55
C MET A 29 85.05 -11.60 15.24
N ASP A 30 84.27 -11.28 14.20
CA ASP A 30 84.76 -11.20 12.83
C ASP A 30 83.99 -10.16 11.99
N GLY A 31 84.70 -9.28 11.28
CA GLY A 31 84.22 -8.42 10.18
C GLY A 31 83.15 -7.35 10.48
N ARG A 32 83.56 -6.08 10.58
CA ARG A 32 82.68 -4.91 10.72
C ARG A 32 81.80 -4.67 9.47
N GLY A 33 80.52 -5.00 9.55
CA GLY A 33 79.46 -4.55 8.64
C GLY A 33 78.10 -4.59 9.35
N ARG A 34 77.27 -3.55 9.21
CA ARG A 34 75.92 -3.54 9.81
C ARG A 34 75.12 -4.72 9.25
N PRO A 35 74.44 -5.54 10.09
CA PRO A 35 73.65 -6.67 9.60
C PRO A 35 72.64 -6.18 8.55
N SER A 36 72.65 -6.79 7.37
CA SER A 36 71.62 -6.55 6.36
C SER A 36 70.32 -7.20 6.84
N GLN A 37 69.59 -6.50 7.71
CA GLN A 37 68.16 -6.72 7.81
C GLN A 37 67.59 -6.56 6.41
N MET A 38 66.71 -7.49 5.99
CA MET A 38 66.06 -7.44 4.67
C MET A 38 65.67 -5.99 4.34
N PRO A 39 65.92 -5.50 3.11
CA PRO A 39 65.71 -4.09 2.81
C PRO A 39 64.23 -3.75 3.08
N ALA A 40 64.01 -2.95 4.14
CA ALA A 40 62.69 -2.45 4.46
C ALA A 40 62.10 -1.76 3.22
N ALA A 41 60.81 -1.98 2.96
CA ALA A 41 60.14 -1.43 1.79
C ALA A 41 60.47 0.06 1.62
N PHE A 42 60.70 0.51 0.39
CA PHE A 42 61.17 1.87 0.09
C PHE A 42 60.36 2.98 0.78
N THR A 43 59.06 2.74 1.01
CA THR A 43 58.14 3.67 1.70
C THR A 43 58.35 3.77 3.21
N LEU A 44 58.96 2.76 3.85
CA LEU A 44 59.13 2.65 5.30
C LEU A 44 60.49 3.15 5.81
N VAL A 45 61.44 3.43 4.91
CA VAL A 45 62.77 3.95 5.28
C VAL A 45 62.82 5.48 5.35
N SER A 46 63.73 6.00 6.17
CA SER A 46 63.90 7.45 6.37
C SER A 46 64.32 8.18 5.09
N SER A 47 63.96 9.46 4.96
CA SER A 47 64.22 10.25 3.75
C SER A 47 65.70 10.34 3.34
N PRO A 48 66.70 10.42 4.26
CA PRO A 48 68.11 10.40 3.86
C PRO A 48 68.53 9.06 3.26
N THR A 49 67.98 7.96 3.79
CA THR A 49 68.24 6.60 3.30
C THR A 49 67.62 6.38 1.93
N ARG A 50 66.38 6.84 1.71
CA ARG A 50 65.76 6.84 0.38
C ARG A 50 66.62 7.56 -0.64
N ARG A 51 67.09 8.78 -0.33
CA ARG A 51 67.95 9.57 -1.23
C ARG A 51 69.23 8.82 -1.62
N ARG A 52 69.88 8.12 -0.67
CA ARG A 52 71.04 7.28 -0.97
C ARG A 52 70.68 6.08 -1.87
N ASN A 53 69.54 5.44 -1.62
CA ASN A 53 69.09 4.29 -2.41
C ASN A 53 68.75 4.65 -3.87
N VAL A 54 68.23 5.86 -4.12
CA VAL A 54 67.98 6.36 -5.49
C VAL A 54 69.18 7.10 -6.10
N SER A 55 70.28 7.33 -5.36
CA SER A 55 71.43 8.07 -5.91
C SER A 55 72.01 7.37 -7.13
N GLN A 56 72.08 6.04 -7.14
CA GLN A 56 72.54 5.27 -8.30
C GLN A 56 71.72 5.53 -9.58
N LEU A 57 70.43 5.88 -9.46
CA LEU A 57 69.58 6.22 -10.60
C LEU A 57 69.77 7.68 -11.05
N LEU A 58 70.18 8.56 -10.14
CA LEU A 58 70.45 9.97 -10.42
C LEU A 58 71.88 10.18 -10.97
N ASP A 59 72.83 9.38 -10.51
CA ASP A 59 74.26 9.42 -10.88
C ASP A 59 74.51 8.85 -12.29
N GLN A 60 73.52 8.15 -12.88
CA GLN A 60 73.57 7.61 -14.24
C GLN A 60 73.28 8.65 -15.34
N GLY A 61 73.07 9.93 -14.97
CA GLY A 61 73.00 11.05 -15.93
C GLY A 61 71.68 11.19 -16.69
N PHE A 62 70.60 10.54 -16.23
CA PHE A 62 69.27 10.70 -16.84
C PHE A 62 68.69 12.09 -16.60
N THR A 63 67.98 12.63 -17.60
CA THR A 63 67.28 13.91 -17.46
C THR A 63 66.00 13.75 -16.62
N GLY A 64 65.53 14.84 -16.01
CA GLY A 64 64.30 14.84 -15.22
C GLY A 64 63.08 14.37 -16.02
N GLU A 65 63.01 14.70 -17.31
CA GLU A 65 61.95 14.24 -18.23
C GLU A 65 61.99 12.73 -18.45
N GLN A 66 63.18 12.15 -18.62
CA GLN A 66 63.34 10.71 -18.81
C GLN A 66 62.90 9.93 -17.57
N LEU A 67 63.27 10.40 -16.37
CA LEU A 67 62.86 9.79 -15.11
C LEU A 67 61.34 9.91 -14.88
N ALA A 68 60.76 11.05 -15.26
CA ALA A 68 59.33 11.28 -15.10
C ALA A 68 58.49 10.44 -16.09
N TYR A 69 59.00 10.23 -17.31
CA TYR A 69 58.41 9.29 -18.28
C TYR A 69 58.56 7.82 -17.83
N ALA A 70 59.70 7.44 -17.24
CA ALA A 70 59.90 6.10 -16.69
C ALA A 70 58.94 5.81 -15.51
N ALA A 71 58.71 6.80 -14.64
CA ALA A 71 57.73 6.71 -13.56
C ALA A 71 56.31 6.52 -14.11
N GLN A 72 55.95 7.27 -15.16
CA GLN A 72 54.67 7.11 -15.86
C GLN A 72 54.47 5.68 -16.38
N MET A 73 55.46 5.11 -17.06
CA MET A 73 55.37 3.75 -17.62
C MET A 73 55.26 2.67 -16.54
N THR A 74 55.95 2.85 -15.43
CA THR A 74 55.88 1.93 -14.29
C THR A 74 54.48 1.94 -13.68
N LEU A 75 53.89 3.12 -13.44
CA LEU A 75 52.53 3.24 -12.89
C LEU A 75 51.46 2.65 -13.82
N ARG A 76 51.61 2.81 -15.15
CA ARG A 76 50.70 2.16 -16.11
C ARG A 76 50.80 0.64 -16.06
N LYS A 77 52.01 0.09 -15.91
CA LYS A 77 52.24 -1.35 -15.78
C LYS A 77 51.63 -1.91 -14.49
N GLU A 78 51.63 -1.12 -13.41
CA GLU A 78 50.99 -1.42 -12.14
C GLU A 78 49.45 -1.22 -12.15
N GLY A 79 48.85 -0.82 -13.29
CA GLY A 79 47.41 -0.61 -13.43
C GLY A 79 46.90 0.75 -12.91
N ARG A 80 47.80 1.61 -12.43
CA ARG A 80 47.53 2.93 -11.84
C ARG A 80 47.47 4.02 -12.92
N LYS A 81 46.46 3.89 -13.79
CA LYS A 81 46.33 4.70 -15.02
C LYS A 81 46.12 6.18 -14.75
N THR A 82 45.34 6.52 -13.72
CA THR A 82 44.99 7.90 -13.38
C THR A 82 46.22 8.69 -12.93
N GLU A 83 47.05 8.09 -12.07
CA GLU A 83 48.28 8.72 -11.58
C GLU A 83 49.32 8.91 -12.70
N ALA A 84 49.42 7.94 -13.62
CA ALA A 84 50.27 8.08 -14.79
C ALA A 84 49.82 9.21 -15.72
N ASP A 85 48.51 9.42 -15.89
CA ASP A 85 47.98 10.52 -16.70
C ASP A 85 48.18 11.88 -16.05
N ILE A 86 48.18 11.95 -14.72
CA ILE A 86 48.52 13.16 -13.97
C ILE A 86 49.98 13.53 -14.19
N ILE A 87 50.91 12.57 -14.03
CA ILE A 87 52.35 12.82 -14.27
C ILE A 87 52.59 13.28 -15.71
N LYS A 88 51.92 12.68 -16.70
CA LYS A 88 51.98 13.11 -18.10
C LYS A 88 51.59 14.58 -18.29
N LYS A 89 50.49 15.00 -17.64
CA LYS A 89 49.97 16.37 -17.74
C LYS A 89 50.87 17.39 -17.05
N VAL A 90 51.53 16.99 -15.96
CA VAL A 90 52.46 17.85 -15.22
C VAL A 90 53.79 18.04 -15.96
N ILE A 91 54.28 17.02 -16.69
CA ILE A 91 55.51 17.12 -17.50
C ILE A 91 55.27 17.87 -18.82
N ALA A 92 54.10 17.68 -19.46
CA ALA A 92 53.81 18.27 -20.77
C ALA A 92 53.45 19.77 -20.72
N ALA A 93 53.19 20.30 -19.54
CA ALA A 93 53.10 21.73 -19.31
C ALA A 93 54.39 22.15 -18.60
N ASP A 94 55.07 23.20 -19.06
CA ASP A 94 56.11 23.89 -18.29
C ASP A 94 55.47 24.55 -17.04
N GLY A 95 55.01 23.72 -16.10
CA GLY A 95 54.21 24.04 -14.93
C GLY A 95 52.75 24.39 -15.25
N PRO A 96 51.77 23.51 -14.97
CA PRO A 96 50.39 23.98 -14.84
C PRO A 96 50.28 24.77 -13.53
N ASP A 97 49.72 25.98 -13.62
CA ASP A 97 49.38 26.84 -12.49
C ASP A 97 48.73 26.01 -11.34
N PRO A 98 49.21 26.12 -10.08
CA PRO A 98 48.74 25.33 -8.93
C PRO A 98 47.21 25.24 -8.77
N THR A 99 46.49 26.22 -9.30
CA THR A 99 45.02 26.31 -9.32
C THR A 99 44.34 25.21 -10.12
N VAL A 100 44.93 24.76 -11.24
CA VAL A 100 44.34 23.75 -12.15
C VAL A 100 44.39 22.35 -11.51
N VAL A 101 45.44 22.06 -10.74
CA VAL A 101 45.59 20.79 -10.04
C VAL A 101 44.63 20.70 -8.85
N GLN A 102 44.43 21.78 -8.08
CA GLN A 102 43.44 21.83 -6.99
C GLN A 102 41.99 21.63 -7.47
N ALA A 103 41.64 22.12 -8.65
CA ALA A 103 40.32 21.92 -9.25
C ALA A 103 40.02 20.44 -9.55
N SER A 104 41.06 19.64 -9.87
CA SER A 104 40.90 18.20 -10.12
C SER A 104 40.69 17.35 -8.85
N TYR A 105 41.02 17.89 -7.66
CA TYR A 105 40.78 17.24 -6.36
C TYR A 105 39.37 17.48 -5.80
N ARG A 106 38.67 18.53 -6.25
CA ARG A 106 37.26 18.74 -5.87
C ARG A 106 36.40 17.96 -6.86
N GLY A 107 35.74 16.90 -6.40
CA GLY A 107 34.64 16.29 -7.14
C GLY A 107 33.62 17.36 -7.56
N PRO A 108 32.76 17.09 -8.57
CA PRO A 108 31.74 18.04 -8.98
C PRO A 108 30.97 18.54 -7.74
N PRO A 109 30.68 19.86 -7.64
CA PRO A 109 29.97 20.40 -6.49
C PRO A 109 28.68 19.58 -6.26
N PRO A 110 28.28 19.32 -5.00
CA PRO A 110 27.04 18.61 -4.72
C PRO A 110 25.93 19.32 -5.48
N SER A 111 25.29 18.61 -6.42
CA SER A 111 24.25 19.20 -7.25
C SER A 111 23.15 19.72 -6.33
N LEU A 112 22.83 21.01 -6.43
CA LEU A 112 21.72 21.62 -5.70
C LEU A 112 20.46 20.75 -5.82
N PRO A 113 19.62 20.65 -4.76
CA PRO A 113 18.38 19.90 -4.82
C PRO A 113 17.57 20.34 -6.03
N LYS A 114 17.27 19.40 -6.93
CA LYS A 114 16.48 19.70 -8.12
C LYS A 114 15.03 19.95 -7.72
N THR A 115 14.50 21.10 -8.12
CA THR A 115 13.07 21.40 -7.98
C THR A 115 12.23 20.33 -8.65
N LEU A 116 11.20 19.84 -7.96
CA LEU A 116 10.20 18.93 -8.49
C LEU A 116 9.45 19.59 -9.65
N THR A 117 9.13 18.80 -10.67
CA THR A 117 8.17 19.18 -11.70
C THR A 117 6.79 19.38 -11.08
N ALA A 118 5.95 20.23 -11.68
CA ALA A 118 4.58 20.46 -11.24
C ALA A 118 3.76 19.17 -11.08
N ASP A 119 3.93 18.20 -11.97
CA ASP A 119 3.21 16.91 -11.93
C ASP A 119 3.64 16.06 -10.72
N LYS A 120 4.95 15.93 -10.47
CA LYS A 120 5.46 15.24 -9.28
C LYS A 120 5.02 15.90 -7.97
N ALA A 121 4.97 17.24 -7.94
CA ALA A 121 4.47 17.98 -6.80
C ALA A 121 2.96 17.81 -6.60
N LEU A 122 2.18 17.71 -7.68
CA LEU A 122 0.75 17.38 -7.64
C LEU A 122 0.51 15.96 -7.10
N VAL A 123 1.30 14.99 -7.55
CA VAL A 123 1.25 13.61 -7.03
C VAL A 123 1.55 13.58 -5.53
N LEU A 124 2.58 14.32 -5.09
CA LEU A 124 2.89 14.42 -3.66
C LEU A 124 1.73 15.03 -2.88
N LEU A 125 1.13 16.12 -3.37
CA LEU A 125 -0.01 16.80 -2.73
C LEU A 125 -1.17 15.82 -2.48
N PHE A 126 -1.51 14.99 -3.47
CA PHE A 126 -2.57 13.99 -3.36
C PHE A 126 -2.19 12.82 -2.45
N ASN A 127 -0.99 12.25 -2.60
CA ASN A 127 -0.56 11.10 -1.80
C ASN A 127 -0.44 11.42 -0.30
N THR A 128 -0.17 12.68 0.03
CA THR A 128 -0.03 13.16 1.40
C THR A 128 -1.29 13.80 1.97
N ASN A 129 -2.35 13.96 1.15
CA ASN A 129 -3.56 14.72 1.50
C ASN A 129 -3.25 16.12 2.08
N MET A 130 -2.19 16.76 1.60
CA MET A 130 -1.80 18.08 2.08
C MET A 130 -2.76 19.16 1.56
N THR A 131 -3.15 20.07 2.44
CA THR A 131 -3.87 21.28 2.04
C THR A 131 -2.95 22.24 1.27
N ARG A 132 -3.52 23.20 0.55
CA ARG A 132 -2.74 24.29 -0.08
C ARG A 132 -1.85 24.99 0.94
N ALA A 133 -2.37 25.29 2.13
CA ALA A 133 -1.63 25.98 3.19
C ALA A 133 -0.44 25.13 3.67
N ALA A 134 -0.67 23.84 3.96
CA ALA A 134 0.39 22.92 4.35
C ALA A 134 1.47 22.77 3.27
N TYR A 135 1.07 22.74 1.99
CA TYR A 135 2.02 22.68 0.88
C TYR A 135 2.88 23.96 0.80
N GLN A 136 2.27 25.13 1.01
CA GLN A 136 2.99 26.40 1.02
C GLN A 136 3.97 26.47 2.20
N GLU A 137 3.57 26.04 3.40
CA GLU A 137 4.43 25.99 4.58
C GLU A 137 5.64 25.07 4.39
N VAL A 138 5.44 23.86 3.85
CA VAL A 138 6.53 22.93 3.53
C VAL A 138 7.48 23.51 2.49
N ARG A 139 6.95 24.19 1.48
CA ARG A 139 7.77 24.86 0.46
C ARG A 139 8.60 26.00 1.04
N GLU A 140 7.99 26.86 1.87
CA GLU A 140 8.66 27.98 2.52
C GLU A 140 9.76 27.47 3.46
N THR A 141 9.43 26.50 4.32
CA THR A 141 10.41 25.84 5.21
C THR A 141 11.58 25.24 4.43
N SER A 142 11.30 24.58 3.28
CA SER A 142 12.34 24.01 2.42
C SER A 142 13.25 25.10 1.83
N LYS A 143 12.68 26.23 1.43
CA LYS A 143 13.44 27.38 0.91
C LYS A 143 14.32 28.03 1.97
N ASP A 144 13.81 28.16 3.20
CA ASP A 144 14.56 28.70 4.33
C ASP A 144 15.80 27.85 4.64
N HIS A 145 15.75 26.54 4.34
CA HIS A 145 16.86 25.61 4.46
C HIS A 145 17.67 25.45 3.16
N VAL A 146 17.61 26.42 2.25
CA VAL A 146 18.39 26.48 1.00
C VAL A 146 18.09 25.30 0.06
N ALA A 147 16.90 24.70 0.18
CA ALA A 147 16.45 23.59 -0.64
C ALA A 147 15.20 24.01 -1.43
N ASP A 148 15.38 24.51 -2.67
CA ASP A 148 14.25 24.89 -3.54
C ASP A 148 13.64 23.66 -4.25
N ILE A 149 13.14 22.72 -3.45
CA ILE A 149 12.63 21.42 -3.92
C ILE A 149 11.20 21.55 -4.48
N PHE A 150 10.37 22.43 -3.94
CA PHE A 150 8.94 22.46 -4.26
C PHE A 150 8.58 23.61 -5.22
N PRO A 151 7.95 23.32 -6.37
CA PRO A 151 7.49 24.37 -7.27
C PRO A 151 6.39 25.20 -6.60
N PRO A 152 6.24 26.49 -6.94
CA PRO A 152 5.16 27.30 -6.42
C PRO A 152 3.78 26.73 -6.82
N TYR A 153 2.79 26.97 -5.95
CA TYR A 153 1.49 26.30 -6.04
C TYR A 153 0.71 26.61 -7.32
N ASN A 154 0.94 27.75 -7.98
CA ASN A 154 0.33 28.07 -9.28
C ASN A 154 0.67 27.01 -10.35
N PHE A 155 1.92 26.54 -10.41
CA PHE A 155 2.31 25.49 -11.35
C PHE A 155 1.61 24.15 -11.03
N VAL A 156 1.47 23.83 -9.74
CA VAL A 156 0.72 22.65 -9.28
C VAL A 156 -0.76 22.78 -9.60
N LEU A 157 -1.32 23.99 -9.48
CA LEU A 157 -2.71 24.29 -9.84
C LEU A 157 -2.94 24.14 -11.34
N ASP A 158 -2.01 24.60 -12.18
CA ASP A 158 -2.11 24.42 -13.63
C ASP A 158 -1.98 22.94 -14.02
N ALA A 159 -1.11 22.18 -13.34
CA ALA A 159 -1.08 20.72 -13.46
C ALA A 159 -2.41 20.08 -13.06
N LYS A 160 -3.03 20.55 -11.98
CA LYS A 160 -4.34 20.08 -11.52
C LYS A 160 -5.44 20.37 -12.55
N LYS A 161 -5.47 21.58 -13.11
CA LYS A 161 -6.43 21.97 -14.16
C LYS A 161 -6.29 21.12 -15.42
N ARG A 162 -5.06 20.74 -15.80
CA ARG A 162 -4.83 19.81 -16.93
C ARG A 162 -5.45 18.42 -16.72
N CYS A 163 -5.68 18.02 -15.46
CA CYS A 163 -6.29 16.74 -15.12
C CYS A 163 -7.82 16.80 -15.02
N HIS A 164 -8.42 17.99 -15.08
CA HIS A 164 -9.87 18.12 -15.02
C HIS A 164 -10.51 17.71 -16.35
N PRO A 165 -11.65 17.02 -16.33
CA PRO A 165 -12.41 16.76 -17.54
C PRO A 165 -12.90 18.08 -18.15
N ALA A 166 -13.05 18.10 -19.48
CA ALA A 166 -13.67 19.24 -20.17
C ALA A 166 -15.18 19.28 -19.91
N GLY A 167 -15.79 20.47 -19.99
CA GLY A 167 -17.24 20.63 -19.90
C GLY A 167 -17.84 20.58 -18.50
N VAL A 168 -17.05 20.84 -17.45
CA VAL A 168 -17.57 20.95 -16.08
C VAL A 168 -18.42 22.20 -15.95
N VAL A 169 -19.70 22.02 -15.64
CA VAL A 169 -20.65 23.09 -15.30
C VAL A 169 -20.93 22.98 -13.80
N VAL A 170 -20.80 24.08 -13.06
CA VAL A 170 -21.12 24.12 -11.62
C VAL A 170 -22.18 25.20 -11.42
N ASP A 171 -23.26 24.85 -10.75
CA ASP A 171 -24.30 25.76 -10.30
C ASP A 171 -24.60 25.58 -8.80
N ASP A 172 -25.51 26.38 -8.25
CA ASP A 172 -25.87 26.33 -6.83
C ASP A 172 -26.60 25.02 -6.43
N ARG A 173 -27.02 24.21 -7.41
CA ARG A 173 -27.78 22.96 -7.23
C ARG A 173 -26.96 21.71 -7.54
N GLY A 174 -25.75 21.84 -8.07
CA GLY A 174 -24.92 20.71 -8.46
C GLY A 174 -23.71 21.05 -9.32
N ALA A 175 -22.96 20.00 -9.65
CA ALA A 175 -21.87 20.07 -10.62
C ALA A 175 -22.13 18.99 -11.68
N SER A 176 -22.22 19.41 -12.94
CA SER A 176 -22.30 18.52 -14.09
C SER A 176 -20.92 18.38 -14.70
N VAL A 177 -20.39 17.17 -14.62
CA VAL A 177 -19.33 16.65 -15.50
C VAL A 177 -20.06 15.70 -16.46
N PRO A 178 -19.41 15.09 -17.47
CA PRO A 178 -19.87 13.79 -17.99
C PRO A 178 -20.17 12.70 -16.92
N VAL A 179 -20.02 13.00 -15.63
CA VAL A 179 -20.63 12.37 -14.45
C VAL A 179 -21.37 13.44 -13.65
N CYS A 180 -22.69 13.31 -13.46
CA CYS A 180 -23.54 14.33 -12.83
C CYS A 180 -23.58 14.21 -11.29
N PHE A 181 -23.43 15.34 -10.58
CA PHE A 181 -23.66 15.45 -9.13
C PHE A 181 -24.88 16.33 -8.85
N ILE A 182 -25.90 15.76 -8.20
CA ILE A 182 -27.18 16.42 -7.88
C ILE A 182 -27.38 16.40 -6.35
N PHE A 183 -27.74 17.54 -5.78
CA PHE A 183 -28.09 17.65 -4.35
C PHE A 183 -29.60 17.41 -4.11
N GLU A 184 -30.05 16.18 -4.37
CA GLU A 184 -31.43 15.76 -4.14
C GLU A 184 -31.54 14.59 -3.16
N LYS A 185 -32.69 14.49 -2.47
CA LYS A 185 -32.96 13.36 -1.58
C LYS A 185 -33.18 12.10 -2.41
N GLU A 186 -32.43 11.05 -2.09
CA GLU A 186 -32.57 9.75 -2.75
C GLU A 186 -34.02 9.22 -2.69
N SER A 187 -34.62 9.04 -3.86
CA SER A 187 -35.93 8.44 -4.07
C SER A 187 -35.84 7.30 -5.08
N LYS A 188 -36.87 6.44 -5.14
CA LYS A 188 -36.89 5.33 -6.10
C LYS A 188 -37.04 5.85 -7.54
N GLU A 189 -37.82 6.90 -7.69
CA GLU A 189 -38.10 7.58 -8.93
C GLU A 189 -36.82 8.22 -9.48
N LEU A 190 -36.09 8.94 -8.63
CA LEU A 190 -34.78 9.52 -8.99
C LEU A 190 -33.79 8.43 -9.35
N THR A 191 -33.66 7.38 -8.52
CA THR A 191 -32.74 6.26 -8.78
C THR A 191 -33.03 5.59 -10.14
N THR A 192 -34.31 5.38 -10.46
CA THR A 192 -34.73 4.75 -11.72
C THR A 192 -34.50 5.68 -12.91
N ALA A 193 -34.83 6.96 -12.79
CA ALA A 193 -34.61 7.95 -13.83
C ALA A 193 -33.11 8.11 -14.15
N THR A 194 -32.26 8.23 -13.11
CA THR A 194 -30.81 8.28 -13.25
C THR A 194 -30.26 7.00 -13.88
N TYR A 195 -30.77 5.83 -13.50
CA TYR A 195 -30.37 4.56 -14.13
C TYR A 195 -30.67 4.56 -15.63
N VAL A 196 -31.89 4.94 -16.03
CA VAL A 196 -32.29 4.99 -17.45
C VAL A 196 -31.43 5.97 -18.23
N GLN A 197 -31.17 7.15 -17.67
CA GLN A 197 -30.28 8.14 -18.28
C GLN A 197 -28.86 7.57 -18.48
N LEU A 198 -28.28 6.96 -17.44
CA LEU A 198 -26.93 6.37 -17.52
C LEU A 198 -26.86 5.23 -18.55
N GLN A 199 -27.91 4.40 -18.67
CA GLN A 199 -27.94 3.36 -19.70
C GLN A 199 -27.96 3.97 -21.12
N GLN A 200 -28.74 5.03 -21.35
CA GLN A 200 -28.75 5.73 -22.63
C GLN A 200 -27.38 6.36 -22.95
N GLU A 201 -26.73 6.97 -21.96
CA GLU A 201 -25.37 7.50 -22.11
C GLU A 201 -24.38 6.39 -22.46
N VAL A 202 -24.44 5.24 -21.78
CA VAL A 202 -23.61 4.06 -22.07
C VAL A 202 -23.86 3.51 -23.48
N GLU A 203 -25.11 3.37 -23.90
CA GLU A 203 -25.49 2.91 -25.24
C GLU A 203 -25.00 3.86 -26.34
N SER A 204 -24.90 5.15 -26.03
CA SER A 204 -24.39 6.17 -26.95
C SER A 204 -22.86 6.27 -27.02
N LEU A 205 -22.13 5.50 -26.20
CA LEU A 205 -20.66 5.55 -26.18
C LEU A 205 -20.07 5.11 -27.52
N THR A 206 -19.21 5.97 -28.06
CA THR A 206 -18.39 5.65 -29.22
C THR A 206 -16.99 5.25 -28.77
N PRO A 207 -16.28 4.38 -29.53
CA PRO A 207 -14.90 4.04 -29.20
C PRO A 207 -14.01 5.28 -29.13
N SER A 208 -13.22 5.40 -28.07
CA SER A 208 -12.26 6.51 -27.94
C SER A 208 -11.07 6.27 -28.85
N VAL A 209 -10.70 7.28 -29.63
CA VAL A 209 -9.56 7.23 -30.55
C VAL A 209 -8.41 8.04 -29.97
N VAL A 210 -7.29 7.38 -29.68
CA VAL A 210 -6.09 8.00 -29.11
C VAL A 210 -4.95 7.90 -30.12
N GLN A 211 -4.43 9.05 -30.54
CA GLN A 211 -3.22 9.12 -31.36
C GLN A 211 -1.99 9.10 -30.44
N LEU A 212 -1.17 8.05 -30.56
CA LEU A 212 0.07 7.93 -29.77
C LEU A 212 1.26 8.55 -30.50
N THR A 213 1.35 8.30 -31.80
CA THR A 213 2.36 8.86 -32.71
C THR A 213 1.69 9.13 -34.05
N ASN A 214 2.39 9.80 -34.97
CA ASN A 214 1.84 10.13 -36.28
C ASN A 214 1.31 8.91 -37.05
N ASP A 215 1.83 7.70 -36.77
CA ASP A 215 1.52 6.48 -37.50
C ASP A 215 0.73 5.45 -36.67
N VAL A 216 0.44 5.72 -35.39
CA VAL A 216 -0.22 4.76 -34.50
C VAL A 216 -1.44 5.36 -33.82
N THR A 217 -2.60 4.86 -34.23
CA THR A 217 -3.90 5.16 -33.65
C THR A 217 -4.43 3.96 -32.88
N ILE A 218 -4.82 4.17 -31.61
CA ILE A 218 -5.51 3.17 -30.80
C ILE A 218 -7.00 3.52 -30.76
N SER A 219 -7.85 2.54 -31.04
CA SER A 219 -9.30 2.62 -30.79
C SER A 219 -9.65 1.78 -29.57
N VAL A 220 -10.28 2.40 -28.58
CA VAL A 220 -10.68 1.77 -27.32
C VAL A 220 -12.20 1.64 -27.31
N ARG A 221 -12.71 0.41 -27.39
CA ARG A 221 -14.12 0.12 -27.17
C ARG A 221 -14.41 0.07 -25.67
N HIS A 222 -15.52 0.66 -25.27
CA HIS A 222 -15.97 0.69 -23.87
C HIS A 222 -17.10 -0.30 -23.67
N GLU A 223 -17.01 -1.12 -22.64
CA GLU A 223 -18.08 -2.00 -22.18
C GLU A 223 -18.29 -1.71 -20.69
N MET A 224 -19.50 -1.25 -20.35
CA MET A 224 -19.81 -0.78 -19.00
C MET A 224 -20.81 -1.71 -18.35
N THR A 225 -20.52 -2.17 -17.14
CA THR A 225 -21.45 -3.00 -16.35
C THR A 225 -21.70 -2.33 -15.01
N LEU A 226 -22.98 -2.07 -14.70
CA LEU A 226 -23.38 -1.43 -13.44
C LEU A 226 -23.41 -2.47 -12.31
N THR A 227 -22.25 -2.77 -11.73
CA THR A 227 -22.10 -3.74 -10.62
C THR A 227 -21.88 -3.09 -9.26
N MET A 228 -21.49 -1.82 -9.23
CA MET A 228 -21.24 -1.06 -7.99
C MET A 228 -22.52 -0.43 -7.44
N ILE A 229 -23.55 -1.27 -7.23
CA ILE A 229 -24.81 -0.84 -6.62
C ILE A 229 -25.13 -1.71 -5.40
N ASP A 230 -25.85 -1.14 -4.44
CA ASP A 230 -26.37 -1.91 -3.32
C ASP A 230 -27.70 -2.60 -3.67
N GLY A 231 -28.19 -3.46 -2.77
CA GLY A 231 -29.46 -4.15 -2.97
C GLY A 231 -30.68 -3.22 -3.01
N LYS A 232 -30.60 -2.02 -2.42
CA LYS A 232 -31.69 -1.05 -2.39
C LYS A 232 -31.88 -0.41 -3.77
N VAL A 233 -30.78 0.02 -4.38
CA VAL A 233 -30.72 0.53 -5.75
C VAL A 233 -31.13 -0.56 -6.72
N HIS A 234 -30.60 -1.78 -6.58
CA HIS A 234 -30.97 -2.89 -7.45
C HIS A 234 -32.47 -3.19 -7.39
N ASN A 235 -33.07 -3.21 -6.18
CA ASN A 235 -34.52 -3.36 -6.02
C ASN A 235 -35.32 -2.24 -6.68
N ALA A 236 -34.85 -0.98 -6.62
CA ALA A 236 -35.52 0.15 -7.27
C ALA A 236 -35.52 -0.02 -8.79
N ILE A 237 -34.37 -0.30 -9.40
CA ILE A 237 -34.20 -0.54 -10.85
C ILE A 237 -35.10 -1.69 -11.32
N GLN A 238 -35.20 -2.74 -10.50
CA GLN A 238 -35.98 -3.95 -10.78
C GLN A 238 -37.49 -3.81 -10.50
N GLY A 239 -37.96 -2.60 -10.15
CA GLY A 239 -39.38 -2.32 -9.86
C GLY A 239 -39.90 -3.00 -8.59
N ILE A 240 -39.02 -3.40 -7.68
CA ILE A 240 -39.38 -4.10 -6.44
C ILE A 240 -39.77 -3.11 -5.36
N ARG A 241 -41.00 -3.24 -4.86
CA ARG A 241 -41.51 -2.35 -3.81
C ARG A 241 -40.86 -2.59 -2.46
N SER A 242 -40.70 -3.85 -2.06
CA SER A 242 -40.17 -4.23 -0.75
C SER A 242 -38.69 -4.54 -0.78
N GLN A 243 -37.93 -3.93 0.12
CA GLN A 243 -36.50 -4.20 0.29
C GLN A 243 -36.18 -5.56 0.93
N GLN A 244 -37.22 -6.34 1.25
CA GLN A 244 -37.09 -7.69 1.82
C GLN A 244 -37.29 -8.79 0.76
N VAL A 245 -37.66 -8.43 -0.47
CA VAL A 245 -37.80 -9.38 -1.57
C VAL A 245 -36.47 -9.48 -2.29
N CYS A 246 -36.03 -10.68 -2.64
CA CYS A 246 -34.80 -10.88 -3.41
C CYS A 246 -34.91 -10.23 -4.80
N SER A 247 -33.91 -9.44 -5.19
CA SER A 247 -33.87 -8.79 -6.51
C SER A 247 -33.76 -9.76 -7.68
N ILE A 248 -33.14 -10.92 -7.45
CA ILE A 248 -32.84 -11.92 -8.49
C ILE A 248 -34.01 -12.90 -8.64
N CYS A 249 -34.29 -13.71 -7.62
CA CYS A 249 -35.30 -14.77 -7.69
C CYS A 249 -36.73 -14.30 -7.33
N ARG A 250 -36.89 -13.07 -6.83
CA ARG A 250 -38.18 -12.49 -6.39
C ARG A 250 -38.88 -13.26 -5.26
N ALA A 251 -38.17 -14.12 -4.55
CA ALA A 251 -38.70 -14.81 -3.39
C ALA A 251 -38.92 -13.83 -2.24
N LYS A 252 -40.07 -13.97 -1.57
CA LYS A 252 -40.36 -13.28 -0.30
C LYS A 252 -39.63 -13.98 0.85
N PRO A 253 -39.39 -13.31 1.99
CA PRO A 253 -38.78 -13.96 3.15
C PRO A 253 -39.50 -15.24 3.59
N THR A 254 -40.84 -15.27 3.47
CA THR A 254 -41.67 -16.43 3.80
C THR A 254 -41.49 -17.63 2.87
N GLU A 255 -40.94 -17.39 1.67
CA GLU A 255 -40.71 -18.41 0.64
C GLU A 255 -39.25 -18.90 0.67
N MET A 256 -38.31 -18.13 1.26
CA MET A 256 -36.88 -18.42 1.23
C MET A 256 -36.48 -19.72 1.93
N ASN A 257 -37.30 -20.18 2.85
CA ASN A 257 -37.09 -21.43 3.56
C ASN A 257 -37.37 -22.68 2.72
N ASN A 258 -38.11 -22.54 1.61
CA ASN A 258 -38.29 -23.61 0.65
C ASN A 258 -37.13 -23.55 -0.36
N ILE A 259 -35.97 -24.10 0.04
CA ILE A 259 -34.72 -24.02 -0.73
C ILE A 259 -34.94 -24.55 -2.15
N ASP A 260 -35.48 -25.76 -2.29
CA ASP A 260 -35.69 -26.36 -3.62
C ASP A 260 -36.72 -25.57 -4.44
N GLY A 261 -37.76 -25.04 -3.80
CA GLY A 261 -38.75 -24.16 -4.43
C GLY A 261 -38.16 -22.82 -4.89
N VAL A 262 -37.16 -22.27 -4.20
CA VAL A 262 -36.45 -21.06 -4.62
C VAL A 262 -35.51 -21.35 -5.79
N LEU A 263 -34.79 -22.47 -5.73
CA LEU A 263 -33.88 -22.90 -6.80
C LEU A 263 -34.61 -23.17 -8.12
N ALA A 264 -35.86 -23.65 -8.05
CA ALA A 264 -36.69 -23.90 -9.24
C ALA A 264 -37.28 -22.63 -9.88
N ARG A 265 -37.10 -21.44 -9.28
CA ARG A 265 -37.73 -20.21 -9.80
C ARG A 265 -37.01 -19.73 -11.07
N PRO A 266 -37.76 -19.28 -12.09
CA PRO A 266 -37.15 -18.70 -13.28
C PRO A 266 -36.47 -17.37 -12.94
N ILE A 267 -35.21 -17.25 -13.35
CA ILE A 267 -34.42 -16.02 -13.24
C ILE A 267 -34.31 -15.41 -14.64
N ALA A 268 -34.76 -14.16 -14.79
CA ALA A 268 -34.60 -13.41 -16.03
C ALA A 268 -33.16 -12.86 -16.11
N GLY A 269 -32.56 -12.89 -17.30
CA GLY A 269 -31.13 -12.56 -17.49
C GLY A 269 -30.76 -11.12 -17.17
N ASP A 270 -31.70 -10.19 -17.30
CA ASP A 270 -31.55 -8.78 -16.90
C ASP A 270 -31.40 -8.59 -15.39
N ARG A 271 -31.74 -9.59 -14.56
CA ARG A 271 -31.64 -9.50 -13.09
C ARG A 271 -30.26 -9.87 -12.55
N THR A 272 -29.44 -10.56 -13.35
CA THR A 272 -28.10 -11.00 -12.95
C THR A 272 -27.00 -10.05 -13.42
N GLN A 273 -27.31 -9.13 -14.34
CA GLN A 273 -26.35 -8.22 -14.97
C GLN A 273 -25.66 -7.24 -13.98
N HIS A 274 -26.25 -7.00 -12.81
CA HIS A 274 -25.75 -6.06 -11.82
C HIS A 274 -24.88 -6.71 -10.73
N GLY A 275 -24.67 -8.03 -10.80
CA GLY A 275 -23.91 -8.76 -9.79
C GLY A 275 -24.48 -8.68 -8.37
N ILE A 276 -23.67 -9.04 -7.39
CA ILE A 276 -24.01 -9.03 -5.96
C ILE A 276 -22.98 -8.20 -5.21
N SER A 277 -23.45 -7.34 -4.30
CA SER A 277 -22.56 -6.54 -3.45
C SER A 277 -21.92 -7.41 -2.36
N THR A 278 -20.68 -7.84 -2.59
CA THR A 278 -19.90 -8.67 -1.65
C THR A 278 -19.80 -8.02 -0.27
N LEU A 279 -19.56 -6.71 -0.20
CA LEU A 279 -19.54 -5.95 1.06
C LEU A 279 -20.80 -6.17 1.90
N HIS A 280 -21.97 -6.07 1.26
CA HIS A 280 -23.24 -6.28 1.95
C HIS A 280 -23.47 -7.74 2.31
N CYS A 281 -22.97 -8.72 1.52
CA CYS A 281 -23.03 -10.14 1.90
C CYS A 281 -22.36 -10.40 3.25
N TRP A 282 -21.19 -9.83 3.50
CA TRP A 282 -20.50 -9.95 4.80
C TRP A 282 -21.32 -9.36 5.94
N ILE A 283 -21.75 -8.11 5.79
CA ILE A 283 -22.46 -7.37 6.85
C ILE A 283 -23.80 -8.04 7.16
N ARG A 284 -24.60 -8.37 6.12
CA ARG A 284 -25.92 -8.98 6.29
C ARG A 284 -25.85 -10.39 6.85
N SER A 285 -24.85 -11.19 6.44
CA SER A 285 -24.66 -12.52 7.03
C SER A 285 -24.34 -12.45 8.53
N MET A 286 -23.50 -11.51 8.97
CA MET A 286 -23.23 -11.29 10.39
C MET A 286 -24.50 -10.84 11.14
N GLU A 287 -25.23 -9.86 10.60
CA GLU A 287 -26.49 -9.38 11.18
C GLU A 287 -27.53 -10.51 11.32
N MET A 288 -27.62 -11.40 10.32
CA MET A 288 -28.49 -12.57 10.37
C MET A 288 -28.14 -13.47 11.57
N PHE A 289 -26.87 -13.82 11.77
CA PHE A 289 -26.44 -14.65 12.90
C PHE A 289 -26.73 -13.98 14.26
N LEU A 290 -26.47 -12.68 14.38
CA LEU A 290 -26.79 -11.91 15.58
C LEU A 290 -28.30 -11.93 15.86
N HIS A 291 -29.12 -11.69 14.84
CA HIS A 291 -30.57 -11.69 14.99
C HIS A 291 -31.16 -13.05 15.32
N ILE A 292 -30.57 -14.14 14.81
CA ILE A 292 -30.89 -15.50 15.22
C ILE A 292 -30.57 -15.68 16.71
N ALA A 293 -29.34 -15.33 17.12
CA ALA A 293 -28.89 -15.50 18.49
C ALA A 293 -29.74 -14.73 19.52
N TYR A 294 -30.15 -13.50 19.21
CA TYR A 294 -31.04 -12.71 20.06
C TYR A 294 -32.40 -13.38 20.32
N ARG A 295 -32.83 -14.28 19.43
CA ARG A 295 -34.16 -14.90 19.43
C ARG A 295 -34.12 -16.39 19.75
N LEU A 296 -32.94 -16.97 19.96
CA LEU A 296 -32.76 -18.36 20.39
C LEU A 296 -33.66 -18.75 21.58
N PRO A 297 -33.84 -17.92 22.63
CA PRO A 297 -34.62 -18.33 23.80
C PRO A 297 -36.10 -18.64 23.52
N PHE A 298 -36.70 -18.02 22.50
CA PHE A 298 -38.13 -18.17 22.21
C PHE A 298 -38.44 -18.66 20.80
N CYS A 299 -37.42 -18.85 19.95
CA CYS A 299 -37.58 -19.67 18.76
C CYS A 299 -38.61 -19.14 17.74
N GLU A 300 -38.71 -17.81 17.59
CA GLU A 300 -39.60 -17.19 16.61
C GLU A 300 -38.92 -16.01 15.90
N TRP A 301 -39.35 -15.72 14.67
CA TRP A 301 -38.86 -14.57 13.92
C TRP A 301 -39.21 -13.21 14.56
N GLN A 302 -40.44 -13.08 15.06
CA GLN A 302 -40.96 -11.81 15.55
C GLN A 302 -40.99 -11.78 17.08
N ALA A 303 -40.31 -10.79 17.66
CA ALA A 303 -40.45 -10.47 19.07
C ALA A 303 -41.67 -9.56 19.30
N ARG A 304 -42.88 -10.12 19.21
CA ARG A 304 -44.12 -9.40 19.52
C ARG A 304 -44.43 -9.50 21.01
N GLY A 305 -44.80 -8.37 21.62
CA GLY A 305 -45.12 -8.26 23.04
C GLY A 305 -43.90 -7.89 23.90
N GLU A 306 -44.18 -7.30 25.06
CA GLU A 306 -43.17 -6.75 25.98
C GLU A 306 -42.17 -7.83 26.45
N GLU A 307 -42.65 -9.04 26.73
CA GLU A 307 -41.81 -10.14 27.21
C GLU A 307 -40.70 -10.51 26.22
N LYS A 308 -41.07 -10.78 24.96
CA LYS A 308 -40.10 -11.15 23.92
C LYS A 308 -39.16 -10.00 23.60
N GLN A 309 -39.63 -8.76 23.67
CA GLN A 309 -38.79 -7.57 23.47
C GLN A 309 -37.75 -7.41 24.60
N ARG A 310 -38.14 -7.69 25.85
CA ARG A 310 -37.24 -7.73 26.99
C ARG A 310 -36.16 -8.79 26.80
N ILE A 311 -36.54 -10.01 26.42
CA ILE A 311 -35.59 -11.11 26.15
C ILE A 311 -34.58 -10.72 25.06
N VAL A 312 -35.05 -10.15 23.93
CA VAL A 312 -34.15 -9.69 22.86
C VAL A 312 -33.18 -8.62 23.36
N LYS A 313 -33.65 -7.68 24.18
CA LYS A 313 -32.82 -6.61 24.73
C LYS A 313 -31.72 -7.17 25.64
N GLU A 314 -32.07 -8.10 26.53
CA GLU A 314 -31.13 -8.77 27.43
C GLU A 314 -30.11 -9.61 26.67
N GLN A 315 -30.56 -10.43 25.69
CA GLN A 315 -29.64 -11.21 24.85
C GLN A 315 -28.72 -10.34 24.02
N LYS A 316 -29.23 -9.26 23.43
CA LYS A 316 -28.42 -8.30 22.69
C LYS A 316 -27.35 -7.69 23.60
N GLN A 317 -27.69 -7.25 24.81
CA GLN A 317 -26.74 -6.67 25.74
C GLN A 317 -25.66 -7.69 26.18
N ARG A 318 -26.06 -8.94 26.48
CA ARG A 318 -25.13 -10.04 26.80
C ARG A 318 -24.13 -10.25 25.66
N ILE A 319 -24.64 -10.49 24.45
CA ILE A 319 -23.82 -10.79 23.27
C ILE A 319 -22.86 -9.62 22.95
N GLN A 320 -23.35 -8.38 23.00
CA GLN A 320 -22.50 -7.19 22.81
C GLN A 320 -21.36 -7.11 23.82
N THR A 321 -21.65 -7.40 25.09
CA THR A 321 -20.65 -7.37 26.17
C THR A 321 -19.59 -8.45 25.95
N GLU A 322 -20.01 -9.67 25.61
CA GLU A 322 -19.08 -10.78 25.37
C GLU A 322 -18.20 -10.56 24.13
N PHE A 323 -18.75 -10.03 23.04
CA PHE A 323 -17.95 -9.67 21.86
C PHE A 323 -16.91 -8.60 22.17
N HIS A 324 -17.27 -7.60 22.96
CA HIS A 324 -16.32 -6.58 23.38
C HIS A 324 -15.22 -7.16 24.28
N GLN A 325 -15.58 -7.97 25.27
CA GLN A 325 -14.63 -8.55 26.23
C GLN A 325 -13.68 -9.57 25.59
N ARG A 326 -14.18 -10.45 24.72
CA ARG A 326 -13.41 -11.57 24.17
C ARG A 326 -12.69 -11.23 22.87
N LEU A 327 -13.27 -10.37 22.03
CA LEU A 327 -12.73 -10.06 20.70
C LEU A 327 -12.43 -8.56 20.51
N GLY A 328 -12.72 -7.70 21.48
CA GLY A 328 -12.57 -6.25 21.33
C GLY A 328 -13.55 -5.64 20.33
N LEU A 329 -14.60 -6.37 19.92
CA LEU A 329 -15.52 -5.95 18.87
C LEU A 329 -16.73 -5.22 19.44
N LEU A 330 -17.03 -4.04 18.90
CA LEU A 330 -18.27 -3.31 19.17
C LEU A 330 -19.30 -3.68 18.10
N ILE A 331 -20.33 -4.44 18.48
CA ILE A 331 -21.31 -4.98 17.52
C ILE A 331 -22.70 -4.38 17.78
N ASP A 332 -23.41 -4.05 16.70
CA ASP A 332 -24.83 -3.66 16.68
C ASP A 332 -25.16 -2.50 17.65
N GLN A 333 -24.19 -1.58 17.82
CA GLN A 333 -24.37 -0.34 18.58
C GLN A 333 -24.73 0.80 17.61
N PRO A 334 -25.71 1.64 17.93
CA PRO A 334 -26.05 2.79 17.09
C PRO A 334 -24.89 3.79 17.05
N LEU A 335 -24.61 4.34 15.87
CA LEU A 335 -23.57 5.37 15.72
C LEU A 335 -24.06 6.73 16.23
N PRO A 336 -23.16 7.61 16.71
CA PRO A 336 -23.49 9.00 17.03
C PRO A 336 -24.11 9.69 15.81
N GLY A 337 -25.31 10.25 15.97
CA GLY A 337 -26.09 10.86 14.87
C GLY A 337 -27.24 10.00 14.33
N GLY A 338 -27.46 8.79 14.87
CA GLY A 338 -28.68 8.00 14.66
C GLY A 338 -28.78 7.26 13.33
N ALA A 339 -27.81 7.42 12.43
CA ALA A 339 -27.73 6.70 11.17
C ALA A 339 -26.67 5.59 11.22
N GLY A 340 -27.10 4.34 11.00
CA GLY A 340 -26.21 3.18 10.95
C GLY A 340 -25.90 2.57 12.32
N THR A 341 -25.08 1.53 12.29
CA THR A 341 -24.60 0.82 13.48
C THR A 341 -23.10 0.56 13.35
N THR A 342 -22.46 0.09 14.42
CA THR A 342 -21.07 -0.36 14.39
C THR A 342 -20.85 -1.63 13.54
N ASN A 343 -21.91 -2.23 12.99
CA ASN A 343 -21.79 -3.34 12.05
C ASN A 343 -21.26 -2.84 10.70
N ASP A 344 -19.95 -2.91 10.53
CA ASP A 344 -19.26 -2.59 9.30
C ASP A 344 -18.54 -3.81 8.72
N GLY A 345 -17.87 -3.61 7.57
CA GLY A 345 -17.12 -4.68 6.91
C GLY A 345 -15.96 -5.22 7.74
N ASN A 346 -15.37 -4.41 8.65
CA ASN A 346 -14.25 -4.85 9.49
C ASN A 346 -14.75 -5.77 10.61
N SER A 347 -15.84 -5.38 11.26
CA SER A 347 -16.52 -6.16 12.29
C SER A 347 -16.98 -7.50 11.72
N ALA A 348 -17.61 -7.51 10.54
CA ALA A 348 -18.04 -8.73 9.87
C ALA A 348 -16.86 -9.67 9.54
N ARG A 349 -15.76 -9.15 8.99
CA ARG A 349 -14.57 -9.95 8.69
C ARG A 349 -13.98 -10.59 9.94
N ARG A 350 -13.86 -9.83 11.04
CA ARG A 350 -13.32 -10.35 12.31
C ARG A 350 -14.26 -11.39 12.91
N PHE A 351 -15.57 -11.17 12.87
CA PHE A 351 -16.59 -12.12 13.32
C PHE A 351 -16.46 -13.49 12.64
N PHE A 352 -16.34 -13.53 11.31
CA PHE A 352 -16.22 -14.77 10.54
C PHE A 352 -14.82 -15.39 10.54
N LEU A 353 -13.79 -14.59 10.83
CA LEU A 353 -12.42 -15.09 11.04
C LEU A 353 -12.34 -15.87 12.35
N GLU A 354 -12.89 -15.31 13.43
CA GLU A 354 -12.93 -15.90 14.77
C GLU A 354 -14.19 -16.75 14.97
N HIS A 355 -14.53 -17.59 13.98
CA HIS A 355 -15.83 -18.25 13.91
C HIS A 355 -16.14 -19.15 15.11
N GLU A 356 -15.14 -19.76 15.76
CA GLU A 356 -15.33 -20.58 16.97
C GLU A 356 -15.78 -19.73 18.16
N THR A 357 -15.04 -18.64 18.43
CA THR A 357 -15.39 -17.69 19.49
C THR A 357 -16.74 -17.03 19.22
N SER A 358 -16.99 -16.63 17.98
CA SER A 358 -18.28 -16.06 17.58
C SER A 358 -19.43 -17.05 17.78
N ALA A 359 -19.25 -18.32 17.39
CA ALA A 359 -20.25 -19.36 17.58
C ALA A 359 -20.56 -19.62 19.05
N ASP A 360 -19.53 -19.67 19.89
CA ASP A 360 -19.64 -19.86 21.33
C ASP A 360 -20.42 -18.71 22.00
N ILE A 361 -20.08 -17.44 21.69
CA ILE A 361 -20.81 -16.26 22.20
C ILE A 361 -22.29 -16.32 21.79
N LEU A 362 -22.55 -16.68 20.54
CA LEU A 362 -23.91 -16.73 19.97
C LEU A 362 -24.71 -17.96 20.41
N GLY A 363 -24.06 -19.01 20.93
CA GLY A 363 -24.71 -20.30 21.18
C GLY A 363 -25.14 -21.01 19.90
N LEU A 364 -24.35 -20.91 18.84
CA LEU A 364 -24.62 -21.50 17.52
C LEU A 364 -23.55 -22.52 17.13
N ASP A 365 -23.82 -23.34 16.12
CA ASP A 365 -22.83 -24.27 15.59
C ASP A 365 -21.70 -23.53 14.84
N SER A 366 -20.46 -23.82 15.25
CA SER A 366 -19.26 -23.22 14.68
C SER A 366 -19.00 -23.66 13.24
N THR A 367 -19.43 -24.86 12.86
CA THR A 367 -19.28 -25.33 11.48
C THR A 367 -20.12 -24.48 10.54
N LEU A 368 -21.35 -24.12 10.91
CA LEU A 368 -22.19 -23.25 10.11
C LEU A 368 -21.56 -21.87 9.85
N ILE A 369 -21.03 -21.20 10.88
CA ILE A 369 -20.38 -19.90 10.74
C ILE A 369 -19.12 -20.00 9.87
N ARG A 370 -18.34 -21.08 10.04
CA ARG A 370 -17.15 -21.37 9.20
C ARG A 370 -17.53 -21.58 7.73
N ARG A 371 -18.62 -22.30 7.44
CA ARG A 371 -19.08 -22.49 6.05
C ARG A 371 -19.46 -21.16 5.39
N PHE A 372 -20.15 -20.28 6.11
CA PHE A 372 -20.41 -18.91 5.65
C PHE A 372 -19.11 -18.13 5.39
N SER A 373 -18.12 -18.23 6.29
CA SER A 373 -16.80 -17.62 6.11
C SER A 373 -16.16 -18.04 4.79
N TYR A 374 -16.22 -19.32 4.41
CA TYR A 374 -15.67 -19.80 3.14
C TYR A 374 -16.44 -19.28 1.91
N LEU A 375 -17.77 -19.28 1.95
CA LEU A 375 -18.61 -18.71 0.88
C LEU A 375 -18.28 -17.22 0.66
N LEU A 376 -18.19 -16.45 1.74
CA LEU A 376 -17.92 -15.02 1.70
C LEU A 376 -16.50 -14.72 1.22
N ARG A 377 -15.51 -15.53 1.62
CA ARG A 377 -14.12 -15.41 1.12
C ARG A 377 -14.02 -15.75 -0.36
N ALA A 378 -14.68 -16.81 -0.82
CA ALA A 378 -14.69 -17.20 -2.22
C ALA A 378 -15.32 -16.12 -3.11
N THR A 379 -16.50 -15.62 -2.74
CA THR A 379 -17.18 -14.52 -3.45
C THR A 379 -16.42 -13.20 -3.45
N SER A 380 -15.56 -12.98 -2.46
CA SER A 380 -14.71 -11.79 -2.36
C SER A 380 -13.29 -12.02 -2.89
N SER A 381 -13.04 -13.16 -3.53
CA SER A 381 -11.73 -13.48 -4.09
C SER A 381 -11.61 -13.00 -5.53
N ASN A 382 -10.38 -12.78 -5.99
CA ASN A 382 -10.09 -12.46 -7.39
C ASN A 382 -9.84 -13.73 -8.24
N PHE A 383 -10.26 -14.89 -7.75
CA PHE A 383 -10.08 -16.16 -8.44
C PHE A 383 -11.35 -16.56 -9.17
N HIS A 384 -11.18 -17.24 -10.30
CA HIS A 384 -12.29 -17.91 -10.96
C HIS A 384 -12.83 -19.02 -10.05
N LEU A 385 -14.14 -19.02 -9.83
CA LEU A 385 -14.81 -20.01 -9.00
C LEU A 385 -15.42 -21.09 -9.89
N ASP A 386 -15.26 -22.34 -9.48
CA ASP A 386 -16.03 -23.45 -10.03
C ASP A 386 -17.49 -23.31 -9.58
N GLU A 387 -18.35 -22.93 -10.52
CA GLU A 387 -19.75 -22.60 -10.25
C GLU A 387 -20.54 -23.78 -9.69
N GLU A 388 -20.27 -25.00 -10.17
CA GLU A 388 -20.97 -26.21 -9.72
C GLU A 388 -20.60 -26.54 -8.27
N ARG A 389 -19.29 -26.58 -7.97
CA ARG A 389 -18.82 -26.86 -6.60
C ARG A 389 -19.24 -25.79 -5.62
N PHE A 390 -19.15 -24.52 -6.02
CA PHE A 390 -19.60 -23.40 -5.20
C PHE A 390 -21.11 -23.50 -4.95
N GLY A 391 -21.91 -23.80 -5.98
CA GLY A 391 -23.35 -23.99 -5.90
C GLY A 391 -23.74 -25.11 -4.93
N VAL A 392 -23.13 -26.30 -5.07
CA VAL A 392 -23.36 -27.43 -4.15
C VAL A 392 -23.03 -27.04 -2.71
N TYR A 393 -21.87 -26.43 -2.48
CA TYR A 393 -21.45 -26.03 -1.15
C TYR A 393 -22.40 -24.98 -0.53
N ALA A 394 -22.90 -24.04 -1.34
CA ALA A 394 -23.87 -23.03 -0.92
C ALA A 394 -25.22 -23.66 -0.54
N VAL A 395 -25.74 -24.58 -1.36
CA VAL A 395 -27.02 -25.26 -1.10
C VAL A 395 -26.94 -26.13 0.16
N GLU A 396 -25.86 -26.88 0.35
CA GLU A 396 -25.62 -27.63 1.58
C GLU A 396 -25.58 -26.72 2.82
N THR A 397 -24.91 -25.56 2.71
CA THR A 397 -24.83 -24.58 3.80
C THR A 397 -26.20 -23.99 4.12
N ALA A 398 -27.01 -23.70 3.10
CA ALA A 398 -28.39 -23.23 3.28
C ALA A 398 -29.27 -24.29 3.98
N ARG A 399 -29.14 -25.57 3.60
CA ARG A 399 -29.85 -26.68 4.25
C ARG A 399 -29.43 -26.86 5.70
N MET A 400 -28.15 -26.68 6.00
CA MET A 400 -27.62 -26.70 7.37
C MET A 400 -28.18 -25.55 8.22
N LEU A 401 -28.22 -24.33 7.67
CA LEU A 401 -28.83 -23.18 8.33
C LEU A 401 -30.33 -23.38 8.57
N TRP A 402 -31.04 -23.98 7.61
CA TRP A 402 -32.45 -24.35 7.77
C TRP A 402 -32.64 -25.35 8.93
N ALA A 403 -31.82 -26.41 9.01
CA ALA A 403 -31.90 -27.38 10.09
C ALA A 403 -31.67 -26.75 11.48
N CYS A 404 -30.71 -25.83 11.60
CA CYS A 404 -30.48 -25.07 12.84
C CYS A 404 -31.66 -24.14 13.17
N THR A 405 -32.34 -23.59 12.17
CA THR A 405 -33.48 -22.69 12.38
C THR A 405 -34.82 -23.41 12.51
N CYS A 406 -34.94 -24.71 12.23
CA CYS A 406 -36.17 -25.49 12.49
C CYS A 406 -36.56 -25.56 13.97
N ILE A 407 -35.61 -25.37 14.90
CA ILE A 407 -35.91 -25.19 16.33
C ILE A 407 -36.67 -23.87 16.54
N LEU A 408 -36.39 -22.86 15.70
CA LEU A 408 -37.05 -21.57 15.65
C LEU A 408 -38.28 -21.63 14.72
N THR A 409 -39.42 -22.10 15.22
CA THR A 409 -40.70 -22.09 14.49
C THR A 409 -40.94 -20.77 13.73
N ARG A 410 -40.78 -20.81 12.41
CA ARG A 410 -41.03 -19.72 11.44
C ARG A 410 -39.97 -18.60 11.38
N VAL A 411 -38.69 -18.91 11.24
CA VAL A 411 -37.69 -17.90 10.81
C VAL A 411 -37.75 -17.69 9.30
N SER A 412 -38.45 -16.66 8.84
CA SER A 412 -38.17 -16.06 7.53
C SER A 412 -36.72 -15.54 7.55
N MET A 413 -35.87 -16.03 6.66
CA MET A 413 -34.49 -15.51 6.55
C MET A 413 -34.54 -14.00 6.26
N MET A 414 -33.82 -13.23 7.08
CA MET A 414 -33.65 -11.79 6.88
C MET A 414 -32.42 -11.54 6.02
N LYS A 415 -32.62 -10.68 5.01
CA LYS A 415 -31.65 -9.90 4.20
C LYS A 415 -30.41 -10.61 3.67
#